data_AF-A0A9P6P260-F1
#
_entry.id   AF-A0A9P6P260-F1
#
_cell.length_a   1.000
_cell.length_b   1.000
_cell.length_c   1.000
_cell.angle_alpha   90.00
_cell.angle_beta   90.00
_cell.angle_gamma   90.00
#
_symmetry.space_group_name_H-M   'P 1'
#
loop_
_entity.id
_entity.type
_entity.pdbx_description
1 polymer ?
#
loop_
_entity_poly.entity_id
_entity_poly.type
_entity_poly.pdbx_seq_one_letter_code
_entity_poly.pdbx_strand_id
1 'polypeptide(L)'
;MAELDFIKNAIYTDPNDQSAWLYYWWLVGKAPEHVSLLGAFCVEGSNVVVVGFDDVITLVKSPLMTDSDGQTITGQWISLNTPDKGSVWMFYPSEGIPTHVQIQPEDLLPSSSARSLQETQYRRKIETIPCGPGILDRMKSYEERFIAGTDIWKPLQGRHYTDPSTSDRESWYTLNRVELLKEEIQAVRDLLDLEPESKWTLQTLAHFLQQLKLRLNGQDADKLDDETINIFEKLSALDACRASRYEEARSRIMFERATRPLLRTEENGEKVLVTTRFDSLDLSQCAIPIPASILLVRRLAMQPSETTLSTLDQLPFLEECTQVL
;
A
#
# COMPACT_ATOMS: atom_id res chain seq x y z
N MET A 1 5.57 -13.69 28.28
CA MET A 1 6.23 -12.85 29.31
C MET A 1 7.68 -13.30 29.50
N ALA A 2 7.98 -14.54 29.92
CA ALA A 2 9.36 -15.01 30.11
C ALA A 2 10.32 -14.77 28.92
N GLU A 3 9.90 -15.06 27.68
CA GLU A 3 10.71 -14.79 26.48
C GLU A 3 11.00 -13.29 26.25
N LEU A 4 10.04 -12.41 26.59
CA LEU A 4 10.24 -10.95 26.49
C LEU A 4 11.27 -10.47 27.52
N ASP A 5 11.25 -11.03 28.72
CA ASP A 5 12.22 -10.69 29.75
C ASP A 5 13.62 -11.18 29.39
N PHE A 6 13.74 -12.38 28.82
CA PHE A 6 15.02 -12.90 28.34
C PHE A 6 15.62 -12.04 27.24
N ILE A 7 14.82 -11.64 26.24
CA ILE A 7 15.34 -10.81 25.15
C ILE A 7 15.71 -9.41 25.62
N LYS A 8 14.95 -8.81 26.56
CA LYS A 8 15.31 -7.54 27.18
C LYS A 8 16.66 -7.64 27.90
N ASN A 9 16.88 -8.68 28.70
CA ASN A 9 18.15 -8.89 29.38
C ASN A 9 19.32 -9.07 28.40
N ALA A 10 19.09 -9.76 27.28
CA ALA A 10 20.10 -9.88 26.22
C ALA A 10 20.45 -8.51 25.61
N ILE A 11 19.44 -7.69 25.29
CA ILE A 11 19.62 -6.32 24.78
C ILE A 11 20.37 -5.45 25.79
N TYR A 12 20.04 -5.52 27.09
CA TYR A 12 20.74 -4.78 28.14
C TYR A 12 22.19 -5.22 28.31
N THR A 13 22.50 -6.48 28.01
CA THR A 13 23.85 -7.04 28.17
C THR A 13 24.74 -6.69 26.96
N ASP A 14 24.20 -6.77 25.75
CA ASP A 14 24.88 -6.38 24.51
C ASP A 14 23.92 -5.65 23.55
N PRO A 15 23.77 -4.32 23.67
CA PRO A 15 22.85 -3.56 22.83
C PRO A 15 23.28 -3.51 21.35
N ASN A 16 24.53 -3.88 21.04
CA ASN A 16 25.02 -3.92 19.67
C ASN A 16 24.69 -5.25 18.95
N ASP A 17 24.25 -6.28 19.68
CA ASP A 17 23.79 -7.53 19.08
C ASP A 17 22.46 -7.33 18.35
N GLN A 18 22.55 -7.16 17.03
CA GLN A 18 21.40 -7.01 16.15
C GLN A 18 20.40 -8.19 16.22
N SER A 19 20.87 -9.39 16.54
CA SER A 19 20.02 -10.58 16.52
C SER A 19 18.97 -10.53 17.62
N ALA A 20 19.32 -9.95 18.78
CA ALA A 20 18.41 -9.75 19.89
C ALA A 20 17.24 -8.82 19.51
N TRP A 21 17.54 -7.70 18.84
CA TRP A 21 16.54 -6.74 18.37
C TRP A 21 15.60 -7.31 17.31
N LEU A 22 16.13 -8.06 16.34
CA LEU A 22 15.31 -8.69 15.30
C LEU A 22 14.39 -9.76 15.86
N TYR A 23 14.89 -10.56 16.81
CA TYR A 23 14.06 -11.54 17.52
C TYR A 23 12.98 -10.85 18.36
N TYR A 24 13.30 -9.71 18.97
CA TYR A 24 12.34 -8.92 19.72
C TYR A 24 11.19 -8.42 18.83
N TRP A 25 11.48 -7.91 17.63
CA TRP A 25 10.45 -7.52 16.65
C TRP A 25 9.57 -8.70 16.24
N TRP A 26 10.17 -9.88 16.03
CA TRP A 26 9.44 -11.10 15.70
C TRP A 26 8.50 -11.52 16.83
N LEU A 27 8.95 -11.47 18.09
CA LEU A 27 8.20 -11.89 19.27
C LEU A 27 6.98 -10.99 19.54
N VAL A 28 7.14 -9.67 19.36
CA VAL A 28 6.04 -8.69 19.48
C VAL A 28 5.00 -8.89 18.36
N GLY A 29 5.48 -9.27 17.17
CA GLY A 29 4.64 -9.64 16.03
C GLY A 29 4.15 -8.44 15.22
N LYS A 30 3.88 -8.69 13.94
CA LYS A 30 3.40 -7.66 13.01
C LYS A 30 1.87 -7.53 13.05
N ALA A 31 1.36 -6.32 12.91
CA ALA A 31 -0.04 -6.08 12.64
C ALA A 31 -0.36 -6.66 11.26
N PRO A 32 -1.50 -7.34 11.08
CA PRO A 32 -1.96 -7.66 9.75
C PRO A 32 -2.24 -6.36 9.00
N GLU A 33 -1.70 -6.25 7.80
CA GLU A 33 -1.99 -5.15 6.88
C GLU A 33 -2.51 -5.76 5.59
N HIS A 34 -3.82 -5.72 5.39
CA HIS A 34 -4.46 -6.36 4.26
C HIS A 34 -4.41 -5.48 3.02
N VAL A 35 -4.11 -6.10 1.87
CA VAL A 35 -4.33 -5.47 0.56
C VAL A 35 -5.81 -5.12 0.41
N SER A 36 -6.06 -3.91 -0.05
CA SER A 36 -7.40 -3.37 -0.32
C SER A 36 -7.56 -3.08 -1.80
N LEU A 37 -8.72 -3.43 -2.35
CA LEU A 37 -9.15 -3.01 -3.67
C LEU A 37 -9.75 -1.59 -3.56
N LEU A 38 -8.92 -0.60 -3.87
CA LEU A 38 -9.22 0.82 -3.74
C LEU A 38 -10.41 1.25 -4.60
N GLY A 39 -10.65 0.59 -5.72
CA GLY A 39 -11.80 0.85 -6.56
C GLY A 39 -11.64 0.32 -7.98
N ALA A 40 -12.73 0.39 -8.72
CA ALA A 40 -12.78 0.09 -10.14
C ALA A 40 -13.55 1.20 -10.85
N PHE A 41 -12.97 1.73 -11.93
CA PHE A 41 -13.40 2.97 -12.53
C PHE A 41 -13.43 2.88 -14.05
N CYS A 42 -14.38 3.56 -14.66
CA CYS A 42 -14.46 3.70 -16.11
C CYS A 42 -14.71 5.17 -16.46
N VAL A 43 -14.10 5.62 -17.55
CA VAL A 43 -14.30 6.96 -18.08
C VAL A 43 -15.51 6.97 -19.01
N GLU A 44 -16.37 7.97 -18.89
CA GLU A 44 -17.48 8.16 -19.84
C GLU A 44 -16.95 8.29 -21.28
N GLY A 45 -17.37 7.38 -22.16
CA GLY A 45 -16.92 7.34 -23.56
C GLY A 45 -15.71 6.45 -23.84
N SER A 46 -15.16 5.74 -22.84
CA SER A 46 -14.17 4.67 -23.03
C SER A 46 -14.69 3.36 -22.44
N ASN A 47 -14.21 2.23 -22.96
CA ASN A 47 -14.50 0.90 -22.42
C ASN A 47 -13.40 0.38 -21.50
N VAL A 48 -12.31 1.13 -21.31
CA VAL A 48 -11.19 0.73 -20.46
C VAL A 48 -11.58 0.90 -18.99
N VAL A 49 -11.57 -0.22 -18.26
CA VAL A 49 -11.77 -0.24 -16.81
C VAL A 49 -10.43 -0.15 -16.11
N VAL A 50 -10.28 0.79 -15.17
CA VAL A 50 -9.09 0.98 -14.34
C VAL A 50 -9.38 0.47 -12.94
N VAL A 51 -8.51 -0.40 -12.43
CA VAL A 51 -8.62 -1.06 -11.12
C VAL A 51 -7.40 -0.69 -10.30
N GLY A 52 -7.60 -0.21 -9.07
CA GLY A 52 -6.53 0.25 -8.17
C GLY A 52 -6.42 -0.56 -6.89
N PHE A 53 -5.19 -0.84 -6.45
CA PHE A 53 -4.87 -1.50 -5.19
C PHE A 53 -3.96 -0.64 -4.32
N ASP A 54 -4.08 -0.74 -3.00
CA ASP A 54 -3.20 -0.04 -2.07
C ASP A 54 -1.81 -0.70 -1.88
N ASP A 55 -1.47 -1.64 -2.78
CA ASP A 55 -0.22 -2.38 -2.82
C ASP A 55 0.19 -2.64 -4.28
N VAL A 56 1.48 -2.92 -4.51
CA VAL A 56 1.96 -3.38 -5.82
C VAL A 56 1.73 -4.89 -5.90
N ILE A 57 0.61 -5.30 -6.49
CA ILE A 57 0.22 -6.70 -6.56
C ILE A 57 0.63 -7.36 -7.87
N THR A 58 0.74 -8.68 -7.85
CA THR A 58 0.84 -9.53 -9.03
C THR A 58 -0.45 -10.35 -9.17
N LEU A 59 -1.08 -10.31 -10.33
CA LEU A 59 -2.23 -11.16 -10.64
C LEU A 59 -1.75 -12.57 -11.01
N VAL A 60 -2.32 -13.60 -10.38
CA VAL A 60 -2.07 -15.01 -10.67
C VAL A 60 -3.08 -15.53 -11.69
N LYS A 61 -4.36 -15.19 -11.50
CA LYS A 61 -5.45 -15.46 -12.43
C LYS A 61 -6.16 -14.18 -12.85
N SER A 62 -6.89 -14.25 -13.97
CA SER A 62 -7.66 -13.12 -14.46
C SER A 62 -8.81 -12.84 -13.48
N PRO A 63 -8.96 -11.58 -13.03
CA PRO A 63 -10.17 -11.13 -12.37
C PRO A 63 -11.43 -11.47 -13.17
N LEU A 64 -12.52 -11.77 -12.46
CA LEU A 64 -13.82 -12.01 -13.03
C LEU A 64 -14.54 -10.67 -13.24
N MET A 65 -14.87 -10.36 -14.49
CA MET A 65 -15.63 -9.17 -14.87
C MET A 65 -17.07 -9.58 -15.20
N THR A 66 -18.08 -8.89 -14.67
CA THR A 66 -19.49 -9.19 -14.97
C THR A 66 -20.29 -7.98 -15.41
N ASP A 67 -21.25 -8.18 -16.30
CA ASP A 67 -22.24 -7.17 -16.71
C ASP A 67 -23.36 -6.98 -15.65
N SER A 68 -24.39 -6.20 -15.99
CA SER A 68 -25.55 -5.96 -15.12
C SER A 68 -26.41 -7.20 -14.88
N ASP A 69 -26.36 -8.15 -15.80
CA ASP A 69 -27.13 -9.40 -15.78
C ASP A 69 -26.35 -10.55 -15.10
N GLY A 70 -25.10 -10.29 -14.72
CA GLY A 70 -24.20 -11.25 -14.09
C GLY A 70 -23.46 -12.15 -15.08
N GLN A 71 -23.49 -11.85 -16.38
CA GLN A 71 -22.74 -12.59 -17.39
C GLN A 71 -21.26 -12.22 -17.34
N THR A 72 -20.41 -13.23 -17.49
CA THR A 72 -18.95 -13.05 -17.50
C THR A 72 -18.50 -12.36 -18.78
N ILE A 73 -17.73 -11.29 -18.62
CA ILE A 73 -17.08 -10.56 -19.70
C ILE A 73 -15.62 -10.97 -19.80
N THR A 74 -15.21 -11.38 -20.99
CA THR A 74 -13.82 -11.67 -21.30
C THR A 74 -13.11 -10.44 -21.85
N GLY A 75 -11.79 -10.40 -21.70
CA GLY A 75 -11.00 -9.26 -22.15
C GLY A 75 -9.52 -9.42 -21.84
N GLN A 76 -8.79 -8.34 -22.03
CA GLN A 76 -7.35 -8.30 -21.84
C GLN A 76 -7.01 -7.42 -20.65
N TRP A 77 -5.93 -7.78 -19.96
CA TRP A 77 -5.39 -7.02 -18.84
C TRP A 77 -4.01 -6.47 -19.19
N ILE A 78 -3.73 -5.27 -18.70
CA ILE A 78 -2.39 -4.70 -18.63
C ILE A 78 -2.22 -4.08 -17.24
N SER A 79 -1.01 -4.04 -16.73
CA SER A 79 -0.67 -3.21 -15.58
C SER A 79 0.03 -1.93 -16.04
N LEU A 80 -0.01 -0.92 -15.18
CA LEU A 80 0.70 0.33 -15.37
C LEU A 80 2.22 0.13 -15.13
N ASN A 81 3.07 0.70 -15.99
CA ASN A 81 4.54 0.66 -15.97
C ASN A 81 5.21 -0.71 -16.19
N THR A 82 4.76 -1.76 -15.51
CA THR A 82 5.35 -3.11 -15.63
C THR A 82 4.29 -4.14 -15.97
N PRO A 83 4.55 -5.14 -16.82
CA PRO A 83 3.52 -6.08 -17.32
C PRO A 83 3.03 -7.12 -16.30
N ASP A 84 3.85 -7.43 -15.27
CA ASP A 84 3.58 -8.55 -14.36
C ASP A 84 3.15 -8.13 -12.94
N LYS A 85 3.26 -6.84 -12.63
CA LYS A 85 2.93 -6.29 -11.31
C LYS A 85 2.53 -4.84 -11.43
N GLY A 86 1.73 -4.37 -10.48
CA GLY A 86 1.32 -2.98 -10.42
C GLY A 86 0.30 -2.73 -9.33
N SER A 87 0.20 -1.49 -8.90
CA SER A 87 -0.94 -1.03 -8.08
C SER A 87 -2.13 -0.60 -8.95
N VAL A 88 -1.90 -0.28 -10.23
CA VAL A 88 -2.94 0.09 -11.19
C VAL A 88 -2.97 -0.95 -12.31
N TRP A 89 -4.15 -1.54 -12.51
CA TRP A 89 -4.45 -2.52 -13.55
C TRP A 89 -5.54 -1.97 -14.45
N MET A 90 -5.46 -2.27 -15.73
CA MET A 90 -6.45 -1.86 -16.72
C MET A 90 -6.99 -3.08 -17.45
N PHE A 91 -8.29 -3.08 -17.68
CA PHE A 91 -9.01 -4.11 -18.39
C PHE A 91 -9.70 -3.52 -19.62
N TYR A 92 -9.54 -4.18 -20.75
CA TYR A 92 -10.27 -3.87 -21.97
C TYR A 92 -11.19 -5.04 -22.34
N PRO A 93 -12.52 -4.84 -22.32
CA PRO A 93 -13.49 -5.90 -22.65
C PRO A 93 -13.42 -6.26 -24.12
N SER A 94 -13.51 -7.55 -24.44
CA SER A 94 -13.67 -8.02 -25.83
C SER A 94 -15.08 -7.79 -26.35
N GLU A 95 -16.08 -7.99 -25.49
CA GLU A 95 -17.50 -7.76 -25.80
C GLU A 95 -18.26 -7.44 -24.51
N GLY A 96 -19.25 -6.54 -24.59
CA GLY A 96 -20.08 -6.14 -23.45
C GLY A 96 -19.49 -5.01 -22.59
N ILE A 97 -20.29 -4.53 -21.63
CA ILE A 97 -19.93 -3.44 -20.73
C ILE A 97 -19.85 -3.99 -19.30
N PRO A 98 -18.64 -4.08 -18.71
CA PRO A 98 -18.50 -4.57 -17.34
C PRO A 98 -19.08 -3.57 -16.35
N THR A 99 -19.81 -4.09 -15.36
CA THR A 99 -20.39 -3.30 -14.27
C THR A 99 -19.80 -3.65 -12.91
N HIS A 100 -19.20 -4.84 -12.77
CA HIS A 100 -18.54 -5.28 -11.55
C HIS A 100 -17.23 -6.01 -11.85
N VAL A 101 -16.30 -5.90 -10.90
CA VAL A 101 -15.08 -6.70 -10.81
C VAL A 101 -15.13 -7.57 -9.56
N GLN A 102 -14.67 -8.80 -9.71
CA GLN A 102 -14.61 -9.82 -8.67
C GLN A 102 -13.23 -10.49 -8.69
N ILE A 103 -12.59 -10.54 -7.52
CA ILE A 103 -11.23 -11.09 -7.39
C ILE A 103 -11.19 -11.97 -6.16
N GLN A 104 -10.76 -13.23 -6.33
CA GLN A 104 -10.52 -14.09 -5.20
C GLN A 104 -9.17 -13.75 -4.56
N PRO A 105 -9.04 -13.81 -3.22
CA PRO A 105 -7.77 -13.55 -2.55
C PRO A 105 -6.62 -14.38 -3.12
N GLU A 106 -6.84 -15.67 -3.39
CA GLU A 106 -5.83 -16.58 -3.95
C GLU A 106 -5.36 -16.23 -5.37
N ASP A 107 -6.06 -15.32 -6.06
CA ASP A 107 -5.67 -14.86 -7.39
C ASP A 107 -4.72 -13.65 -7.34
N LEU A 108 -4.38 -13.16 -6.14
CA LEU A 108 -3.46 -12.06 -5.89
C LEU A 108 -2.19 -12.54 -5.18
N LEU A 109 -1.05 -11.96 -5.53
CA LEU A 109 0.15 -11.99 -4.70
C LEU A 109 0.48 -10.57 -4.24
N PRO A 110 0.57 -10.34 -2.91
CA PRO A 110 0.97 -9.03 -2.38
C PRO A 110 2.46 -8.74 -2.65
N SER A 111 2.87 -7.48 -2.47
CA SER A 111 4.25 -7.05 -2.74
C SER A 111 5.30 -7.71 -1.84
N SER A 112 4.88 -8.19 -0.65
CA SER A 112 5.75 -8.85 0.31
C SER A 112 4.95 -9.74 1.27
N SER A 113 5.65 -10.63 1.97
CA SER A 113 5.07 -11.46 3.04
C SER A 113 4.62 -10.67 4.29
N ALA A 114 4.89 -9.36 4.34
CA ALA A 114 4.40 -8.47 5.39
C ALA A 114 2.97 -7.97 5.11
N ARG A 115 2.49 -8.10 3.87
CA ARG A 115 1.15 -7.75 3.43
C ARG A 115 0.32 -9.03 3.38
N SER A 116 -0.89 -8.94 3.91
CA SER A 116 -1.83 -10.06 3.95
C SER A 116 -2.94 -9.84 2.92
N LEU A 117 -3.65 -10.90 2.59
CA LEU A 117 -4.87 -10.82 1.79
C LEU A 117 -6.08 -10.90 2.72
N GLN A 118 -7.21 -10.35 2.31
CA GLN A 118 -8.46 -10.55 3.03
C GLN A 118 -8.93 -12.01 2.90
N GLU A 119 -9.68 -12.50 3.88
CA GLU A 119 -10.31 -13.82 3.80
C GLU A 119 -11.49 -13.84 2.81
N THR A 120 -12.11 -12.68 2.59
CA THR A 120 -13.28 -12.52 1.73
C THR A 120 -12.90 -12.09 0.32
N GLN A 121 -13.70 -12.52 -0.65
CA GLN A 121 -13.60 -12.08 -2.04
C GLN A 121 -13.71 -10.56 -2.17
N TYR A 122 -12.83 -9.96 -2.97
CA TYR A 122 -12.98 -8.57 -3.38
C TYR A 122 -14.10 -8.46 -4.42
N ARG A 123 -15.09 -7.62 -4.15
CA ARG A 123 -16.15 -7.27 -5.11
C ARG A 123 -16.31 -5.76 -5.17
N ARG A 124 -16.27 -5.20 -6.38
CA ARG A 124 -16.50 -3.78 -6.60
C ARG A 124 -17.40 -3.53 -7.79
N LYS A 125 -18.30 -2.56 -7.62
CA LYS A 125 -19.01 -1.95 -8.74
C LYS A 125 -18.05 -1.02 -9.47
N ILE A 126 -18.11 -1.02 -10.79
CA ILE A 126 -17.35 -0.09 -11.62
C ILE A 126 -18.06 1.25 -11.61
N GLU A 127 -17.34 2.27 -11.19
CA GLU A 127 -17.86 3.62 -11.09
C GLU A 127 -17.48 4.45 -12.31
N THR A 128 -18.43 5.21 -12.83
CA THR A 128 -18.19 6.12 -13.95
C THR A 128 -17.60 7.43 -13.45
N ILE A 129 -16.47 7.83 -14.00
CA ILE A 129 -15.80 9.08 -13.68
C ILE A 129 -16.11 10.12 -14.77
N PRO A 130 -16.60 11.32 -14.39
CA PRO A 130 -16.72 12.43 -15.32
C PRO A 130 -15.33 12.99 -15.62
N CYS A 131 -15.03 13.23 -16.89
CA CYS A 131 -13.70 13.67 -17.30
C CYS A 131 -13.72 14.60 -18.52
N GLY A 132 -12.65 15.40 -18.63
CA GLY A 132 -12.44 16.30 -19.76
C GLY A 132 -11.83 15.59 -20.99
N PRO A 133 -11.74 16.29 -22.13
CA PRO A 133 -11.28 15.71 -23.40
C PRO A 133 -9.87 15.11 -23.34
N GLY A 134 -8.95 15.71 -22.57
CA GLY A 134 -7.58 15.19 -22.44
C GLY A 134 -7.47 13.81 -21.78
N ILE A 135 -8.35 13.51 -20.81
CA ILE A 135 -8.41 12.18 -20.20
C ILE A 135 -8.98 11.18 -21.22
N LEU A 136 -10.01 11.54 -21.97
CA LEU A 136 -10.59 10.66 -22.98
C LEU A 136 -9.57 10.29 -24.07
N ASP A 137 -8.78 11.24 -24.53
CA ASP A 137 -7.72 10.96 -25.52
C ASP A 137 -6.62 10.06 -24.95
N ARG A 138 -6.29 10.22 -23.66
CA ARG A 138 -5.40 9.28 -22.96
C ARG A 138 -6.00 7.88 -22.89
N MET A 139 -7.28 7.75 -22.57
CA MET A 139 -7.96 6.44 -22.53
C MET A 139 -7.95 5.76 -23.90
N LYS A 140 -8.15 6.51 -24.99
CA LYS A 140 -8.00 5.97 -26.36
C LYS A 140 -6.59 5.46 -26.63
N SER A 141 -5.54 6.13 -26.14
CA SER A 141 -4.17 5.62 -26.30
C SER A 141 -3.95 4.27 -25.61
N TYR A 142 -4.66 4.00 -24.50
CA TYR A 142 -4.64 2.66 -23.89
C TYR A 142 -5.41 1.65 -24.73
N GLU A 143 -6.57 2.01 -25.28
CA GLU A 143 -7.32 1.15 -26.21
C GLU A 143 -6.46 0.73 -27.40
N GLU A 144 -5.71 1.68 -27.99
CA GLU A 144 -4.73 1.39 -29.05
C GLU A 144 -3.64 0.42 -28.58
N ARG A 145 -3.16 0.56 -27.34
CA ARG A 145 -2.15 -0.34 -26.75
C ARG A 145 -2.66 -1.78 -26.60
N PHE A 146 -3.91 -1.94 -26.19
CA PHE A 146 -4.59 -3.24 -26.16
C PHE A 146 -4.73 -3.84 -27.56
N ILE A 147 -5.17 -3.05 -28.54
CA ILE A 147 -5.32 -3.48 -29.94
C ILE A 147 -3.97 -3.90 -30.53
N ALA A 148 -2.90 -3.15 -30.24
CA ALA A 148 -1.53 -3.48 -30.67
C ALA A 148 -0.97 -4.72 -29.96
N GLY A 149 -1.61 -5.19 -28.89
CA GLY A 149 -1.19 -6.34 -28.11
C GLY A 149 0.09 -6.14 -27.31
N THR A 150 0.43 -4.89 -26.98
CA THR A 150 1.66 -4.54 -26.27
C THR A 150 1.48 -4.70 -24.76
N ASP A 151 2.39 -5.42 -24.11
CA ASP A 151 2.41 -5.66 -22.66
C ASP A 151 1.13 -6.30 -22.09
N ILE A 152 0.43 -7.11 -22.90
CA ILE A 152 -0.72 -7.89 -22.41
C ILE A 152 -0.25 -8.85 -21.32
N TRP A 153 -0.85 -8.72 -20.14
CA TRP A 153 -0.63 -9.61 -19.02
C TRP A 153 -1.09 -11.03 -19.35
N LYS A 154 -0.35 -12.01 -18.83
CA LYS A 154 -0.66 -13.44 -18.97
C LYS A 154 -0.70 -14.10 -17.60
N PRO A 155 -1.61 -15.07 -17.37
CA PRO A 155 -1.65 -15.83 -16.13
C PRO A 155 -0.31 -16.50 -15.82
N LEU A 156 0.08 -16.43 -14.55
CA LEU A 156 1.28 -17.11 -14.07
C LEU A 156 1.12 -18.62 -14.20
N GLN A 157 2.07 -19.26 -14.89
CA GLN A 157 2.13 -20.71 -15.02
C GLN A 157 3.07 -21.27 -13.94
N GLY A 158 2.52 -21.60 -12.76
CA GLY A 158 3.29 -22.18 -11.66
C GLY A 158 2.42 -22.66 -10.51
N ARG A 159 2.85 -23.74 -9.83
CA ARG A 159 2.23 -24.14 -8.55
C ARG A 159 2.72 -23.20 -7.46
N HIS A 160 1.79 -22.48 -6.86
CA HIS A 160 2.09 -21.64 -5.71
C HIS A 160 2.02 -22.47 -4.44
N TYR A 161 3.05 -22.35 -3.59
CA TYR A 161 3.04 -22.95 -2.26
C TYR A 161 2.11 -22.12 -1.37
N THR A 162 0.93 -22.65 -1.09
CA THR A 162 0.07 -22.15 -0.03
C THR A 162 0.62 -22.65 1.30
N ASP A 163 1.25 -21.76 2.07
CA ASP A 163 1.73 -22.06 3.42
C ASP A 163 0.54 -22.13 4.39
N PRO A 164 0.15 -23.32 4.90
CA PRO A 164 -0.99 -23.48 5.80
C PRO A 164 -0.77 -22.77 7.15
N SER A 165 0.48 -22.44 7.50
CA SER A 165 0.80 -21.76 8.77
C SER A 165 0.53 -20.25 8.73
N THR A 166 0.19 -19.69 7.57
CA THR A 166 -0.13 -18.25 7.45
C THR A 166 -1.54 -17.91 7.90
N SER A 167 -2.50 -18.84 7.78
CA SER A 167 -3.88 -18.69 8.26
C SER A 167 -4.03 -18.91 9.77
N ASP A 168 -3.10 -19.61 10.41
CA ASP A 168 -3.15 -19.97 11.84
C ASP A 168 -2.66 -18.84 12.79
N ARG A 169 -2.50 -17.62 12.29
CA ARG A 169 -1.76 -16.57 13.03
C ARG A 169 -2.52 -15.89 14.16
N GLU A 170 -3.83 -16.08 14.31
CA GLU A 170 -4.62 -15.18 15.17
C GLU A 170 -5.29 -15.81 16.40
N SER A 171 -5.23 -17.12 16.61
CA SER A 171 -6.10 -17.78 17.61
C SER A 171 -5.42 -18.28 18.89
N TRP A 172 -4.10 -18.14 19.05
CA TRP A 172 -3.37 -18.83 20.12
C TRP A 172 -2.88 -17.96 21.29
N TYR A 173 -3.17 -16.65 21.29
CA TYR A 173 -2.77 -15.76 22.39
C TYR A 173 -3.97 -15.01 22.99
N THR A 174 -4.09 -15.08 24.31
CA THR A 174 -5.01 -14.29 25.14
C THR A 174 -4.48 -12.87 25.41
N LEU A 175 -3.33 -12.50 24.86
CA LEU A 175 -2.62 -11.26 25.19
C LEU A 175 -3.14 -10.09 24.35
N ASN A 176 -3.56 -9.01 25.01
CA ASN A 176 -3.92 -7.77 24.34
C ASN A 176 -2.67 -7.16 23.69
N ARG A 177 -2.55 -7.28 22.36
CA ARG A 177 -1.40 -6.81 21.58
C ARG A 177 -1.20 -5.30 21.66
N VAL A 178 -2.27 -4.53 21.83
CA VAL A 178 -2.21 -3.08 21.95
C VAL A 178 -1.59 -2.68 23.29
N GLU A 179 -2.02 -3.32 24.39
CA GLU A 179 -1.45 -3.09 25.72
C GLU A 179 0.02 -3.52 25.77
N LEU A 180 0.34 -4.72 25.26
CA LEU A 180 1.72 -5.18 25.14
C LEU A 180 2.59 -4.15 24.41
N LEU A 181 2.16 -3.68 23.22
CA LEU A 181 2.94 -2.68 22.46
C LEU A 181 3.14 -1.38 23.24
N LYS A 182 2.14 -0.92 23.99
CA LYS A 182 2.28 0.28 24.82
C LYS A 182 3.32 0.10 25.92
N GLU A 183 3.30 -1.04 26.61
CA GLU A 183 4.31 -1.39 27.62
C GLU A 183 5.70 -1.48 27.00
N GLU A 184 5.83 -2.14 25.86
CA GLU A 184 7.12 -2.30 25.18
C GLU A 184 7.66 -0.99 24.58
N ILE A 185 6.78 -0.12 24.06
CA ILE A 185 7.15 1.24 23.66
C ILE A 185 7.70 2.01 24.85
N GLN A 186 7.08 1.91 26.03
CA GLN A 186 7.58 2.59 27.22
C GLN A 186 8.95 2.06 27.64
N ALA A 187 9.14 0.74 27.67
CA ALA A 187 10.43 0.14 27.98
C ALA A 187 11.54 0.57 27.00
N VAL A 188 11.22 0.69 25.71
CA VAL A 188 12.17 1.16 24.69
C VAL A 188 12.47 2.66 24.85
N ARG A 189 11.50 3.47 25.26
CA ARG A 189 11.73 4.89 25.61
C ARG A 189 12.64 5.05 26.81
N ASP A 190 12.42 4.26 27.88
CA ASP A 190 13.27 4.28 29.06
C ASP A 190 14.72 3.90 28.70
N LEU A 191 14.90 2.92 27.80
CA LEU A 191 16.22 2.58 27.27
C LEU A 191 16.82 3.70 26.40
N LEU A 192 15.99 4.40 25.63
CA LEU A 192 16.43 5.52 24.80
C LEU A 192 16.88 6.72 25.65
N ASP A 193 16.29 6.93 26.82
CA ASP A 193 16.73 7.95 27.79
C ASP A 193 18.14 7.67 28.30
N LEU A 194 18.50 6.39 28.46
CA LEU A 194 19.84 5.97 28.85
C LEU A 194 20.84 6.04 27.67
N GLU A 195 20.39 5.67 26.46
CA GLU A 195 21.21 5.63 25.25
C GLU A 195 20.58 6.42 24.08
N PRO A 196 20.62 7.77 24.10
CA PRO A 196 19.88 8.60 23.16
C PRO A 196 20.26 8.42 21.68
N GLU A 197 21.48 7.96 21.40
CA GLU A 197 22.01 7.77 20.05
C GLU A 197 22.02 6.29 19.60
N SER A 198 21.42 5.40 20.39
CA SER A 198 21.34 3.98 20.02
C SER A 198 20.45 3.79 18.79
N LYS A 199 21.10 3.39 17.68
CA LYS A 199 20.44 3.14 16.38
C LYS A 199 19.37 2.06 16.48
N TRP A 200 19.59 1.02 17.28
CA TRP A 200 18.67 -0.10 17.42
C TRP A 200 17.48 0.25 18.31
N THR A 201 17.69 1.01 19.39
CA THR A 201 16.61 1.52 20.24
C THR A 201 15.69 2.44 19.45
N LEU A 202 16.25 3.38 18.68
CA LEU A 202 15.49 4.27 17.79
C LEU A 202 14.70 3.50 16.72
N GLN A 203 15.35 2.58 16.00
CA GLN A 203 14.67 1.75 14.99
C GLN A 203 13.54 0.90 15.59
N THR A 204 13.76 0.34 16.78
CA THR A 204 12.77 -0.48 17.49
C THR A 204 11.59 0.37 17.94
N LEU A 205 11.84 1.57 18.46
CA LEU A 205 10.78 2.51 18.83
C LEU A 205 9.93 2.88 17.61
N ALA A 206 10.55 3.30 16.51
CA ALA A 206 9.85 3.60 15.25
C ALA A 206 9.03 2.40 14.75
N HIS A 207 9.61 1.20 14.79
CA HIS A 207 8.92 -0.03 14.41
C HIS A 207 7.66 -0.25 15.27
N PHE A 208 7.79 -0.20 16.60
CA PHE A 208 6.68 -0.44 17.52
C PHE A 208 5.60 0.63 17.45
N LEU A 209 5.95 1.91 17.26
CA LEU A 209 4.99 2.99 17.04
C LEU A 209 4.13 2.72 15.80
N GLN A 210 4.73 2.30 14.69
CA GLN A 210 4.01 1.96 13.47
C GLN A 210 3.16 0.69 13.65
N GLN A 211 3.67 -0.31 14.38
CA GLN A 211 2.90 -1.49 14.75
C GLN A 211 1.69 -1.18 15.64
N LEU A 212 1.82 -0.21 16.55
CA LEU A 212 0.73 0.27 17.39
C LEU A 212 -0.30 1.05 16.56
N LYS A 213 0.14 1.96 15.68
CA LYS A 213 -0.72 2.73 14.76
C LYS A 213 -1.66 1.82 13.96
N LEU A 214 -1.12 0.75 13.39
CA LEU A 214 -1.91 -0.22 12.60
C LEU A 214 -2.99 -0.94 13.41
N ARG A 215 -2.85 -1.02 14.74
CA ARG A 215 -3.80 -1.69 15.65
C ARG A 215 -4.79 -0.74 16.33
N LEU A 216 -4.61 0.57 16.19
CA LEU A 216 -5.43 1.60 16.84
C LEU A 216 -6.56 2.16 15.96
N ASN A 217 -6.80 1.58 14.78
CA ASN A 217 -7.87 2.01 13.85
C ASN A 217 -7.90 3.54 13.62
N GLY A 218 -6.72 4.17 13.57
CA GLY A 218 -6.57 5.61 13.35
C GLY A 218 -6.52 6.49 14.61
N GLN A 219 -6.76 5.95 15.80
CA GLN A 219 -6.60 6.70 17.05
C GLN A 219 -5.13 7.11 17.26
N ASP A 220 -4.89 8.38 17.56
CA ASP A 220 -3.57 8.99 17.77
C ASP A 220 -2.58 8.79 16.61
N ALA A 221 -3.06 8.42 15.40
CA ALA A 221 -2.21 8.08 14.26
C ALA A 221 -1.23 9.22 13.91
N ASP A 222 -1.68 10.47 13.96
CA ASP A 222 -0.82 11.61 13.66
C ASP A 222 0.28 11.79 14.71
N LYS A 223 -0.01 11.64 16.00
CA LYS A 223 1.04 11.73 17.04
C LYS A 223 2.09 10.64 16.88
N LEU A 224 1.67 9.41 16.61
CA LEU A 224 2.57 8.27 16.39
C LEU A 224 3.44 8.48 15.15
N ASP A 225 2.84 8.98 14.07
CA ASP A 225 3.56 9.31 12.84
C ASP A 225 4.55 10.46 13.05
N ASP A 226 4.21 11.51 13.81
CA ASP A 226 5.11 12.64 14.09
C ASP A 226 6.34 12.17 14.87
N GLU A 227 6.14 11.35 15.90
CA GLU A 227 7.24 10.75 16.65
C GLU A 227 8.11 9.85 15.75
N THR A 228 7.48 9.03 14.90
CA THR A 228 8.19 8.15 13.97
C THR A 228 9.02 8.93 12.94
N ILE A 229 8.46 10.00 12.37
CA ILE A 229 9.16 10.87 11.41
C ILE A 229 10.39 11.51 12.06
N ASN A 230 10.24 12.06 13.27
CA ASN A 230 11.36 12.64 14.01
C ASN A 230 12.47 11.61 14.29
N ILE A 231 12.10 10.36 14.60
CA ILE A 231 13.06 9.27 14.78
C ILE A 231 13.79 8.96 13.47
N PHE A 232 13.09 8.88 12.34
CA PHE A 232 13.73 8.62 11.04
C PHE A 232 14.67 9.76 10.62
N GLU A 233 14.31 11.02 10.87
CA GLU A 233 15.19 12.16 10.63
C GLU A 233 16.47 12.07 11.49
N LYS A 234 16.33 11.71 12.77
CA LYS A 234 17.48 11.46 13.65
C LYS A 234 18.34 10.29 13.17
N LEU A 235 17.72 9.17 12.77
CA LEU A 235 18.42 7.98 12.26
C LEU A 235 19.17 8.26 10.95
N SER A 236 18.61 9.08 10.06
CA SER A 236 19.28 9.52 8.83
C SER A 236 20.58 10.26 9.12
N ALA A 237 20.64 11.06 10.18
CA ALA A 237 21.86 11.74 10.62
C ALA A 237 22.87 10.80 11.30
N LEU A 238 22.39 9.87 12.15
CA LEU A 238 23.24 8.96 12.93
C LEU A 238 23.77 7.75 12.13
N ASP A 239 23.06 7.33 11.09
CA ASP A 239 23.35 6.10 10.35
C ASP A 239 23.29 6.31 8.85
N ALA A 240 24.21 7.16 8.37
CA ALA A 240 24.31 7.60 6.97
C ALA A 240 24.26 6.45 5.94
N CYS A 241 24.84 5.30 6.23
CA CYS A 241 24.83 4.13 5.34
C CYS A 241 23.41 3.58 5.06
N ARG A 242 22.41 3.92 5.88
CA ARG A 242 20.99 3.53 5.71
C ARG A 242 20.05 4.74 5.62
N ALA A 243 20.58 5.95 5.42
CA ALA A 243 19.77 7.17 5.35
C ALA A 243 18.61 7.06 4.35
N SER A 244 18.88 6.51 3.15
CA SER A 244 17.84 6.31 2.13
C SER A 244 16.70 5.39 2.57
N ARG A 245 16.97 4.39 3.41
CA ARG A 245 15.94 3.50 3.95
C ARG A 245 15.02 4.24 4.94
N TYR A 246 15.59 5.08 5.78
CA TYR A 246 14.80 5.88 6.72
C TYR A 246 14.00 6.96 5.98
N GLU A 247 14.58 7.57 4.95
CA GLU A 247 13.86 8.53 4.11
C GLU A 247 12.71 7.86 3.34
N GLU A 248 12.89 6.66 2.80
CA GLU A 248 11.81 5.91 2.17
C GLU A 248 10.67 5.62 3.15
N ALA A 249 10.99 5.18 4.37
CA ALA A 249 9.99 4.92 5.41
C ALA A 249 9.27 6.21 5.86
N ARG A 250 10.00 7.32 6.03
CA ARG A 250 9.46 8.65 6.33
C ARG A 250 8.54 9.13 5.21
N SER A 251 9.00 9.07 3.97
CA SER A 251 8.24 9.45 2.78
C SER A 251 6.95 8.64 2.65
N ARG A 252 6.97 7.34 2.98
CA ARG A 252 5.77 6.50 2.98
C ARG A 252 4.72 7.00 3.98
N ILE A 253 5.14 7.35 5.21
CA ILE A 253 4.22 7.93 6.21
C ILE A 253 3.61 9.24 5.73
N MET A 254 4.44 10.12 5.14
CA MET A 254 3.98 11.40 4.59
C MET A 254 2.96 11.20 3.46
N PHE A 255 3.21 10.25 2.56
CA PHE A 255 2.29 9.90 1.48
C PHE A 255 0.96 9.33 2.01
N GLU A 256 1.02 8.42 2.98
CA GLU A 256 -0.19 7.86 3.63
C GLU A 256 -1.03 8.94 4.32
N ARG A 257 -0.39 9.94 4.95
CA ARG A 257 -1.07 11.10 5.53
C ARG A 257 -1.74 11.96 4.47
N ALA A 258 -1.00 12.31 3.41
CA ALA A 258 -1.51 13.16 2.34
C ALA A 258 -2.68 12.51 1.59
N THR A 259 -2.65 11.20 1.42
CA THR A 259 -3.69 10.43 0.71
C THR A 259 -4.84 9.97 1.60
N ARG A 260 -4.71 10.06 2.94
CA ARG A 260 -5.77 9.68 3.88
C ARG A 260 -7.14 10.30 3.58
N PRO A 261 -7.27 11.59 3.22
CA PRO A 261 -8.57 12.20 2.89
C PRO A 261 -9.22 11.63 1.62
N LEU A 262 -8.44 10.96 0.77
CA LEU A 262 -8.94 10.34 -0.46
C LEU A 262 -9.57 8.97 -0.19
N LEU A 263 -9.44 8.43 1.02
CA LEU A 263 -9.84 7.08 1.37
C LEU A 263 -10.99 7.11 2.38
N ARG A 264 -11.91 6.15 2.22
CA ARG A 264 -12.88 5.74 3.24
C ARG A 264 -12.64 4.29 3.60
N THR A 265 -13.02 3.92 4.82
CA THR A 265 -12.95 2.53 5.28
C THR A 265 -14.35 1.94 5.28
N GLU A 266 -14.52 0.82 4.59
CA GLU A 266 -15.77 0.05 4.55
C GLU A 266 -15.94 -0.78 5.84
N GLU A 267 -17.13 -1.34 6.08
CA GLU A 267 -17.43 -2.14 7.28
C GLU A 267 -16.52 -3.37 7.45
N ASN A 268 -16.03 -3.92 6.33
CA ASN A 268 -15.09 -5.04 6.30
C ASN A 268 -13.62 -4.60 6.55
N GLY A 269 -13.36 -3.33 6.88
CA GLY A 269 -12.04 -2.78 7.13
C GLY A 269 -11.25 -2.42 5.86
N GLU A 270 -11.82 -2.64 4.68
CA GLU A 270 -11.16 -2.37 3.41
C GLU A 270 -11.10 -0.86 3.12
N LYS A 271 -9.96 -0.39 2.61
CA LYS A 271 -9.79 1.00 2.18
C LYS A 271 -10.28 1.16 0.75
N VAL A 272 -11.11 2.16 0.50
CA VAL A 272 -11.69 2.47 -0.82
C VAL A 272 -11.52 3.95 -1.11
N LEU A 273 -11.22 4.30 -2.35
CA LEU A 273 -11.17 5.70 -2.78
C LEU A 273 -12.55 6.34 -2.71
N VAL A 274 -12.61 7.57 -2.23
CA VAL A 274 -13.83 8.39 -2.28
C VAL A 274 -14.11 8.74 -3.75
N THR A 275 -15.32 8.44 -4.20
CA THR A 275 -15.74 8.53 -5.61
C THR A 275 -15.67 9.94 -6.21
N THR A 276 -15.65 10.97 -5.36
CA THR A 276 -15.49 12.37 -5.78
C THR A 276 -14.04 12.67 -6.13
N ARG A 277 -13.81 13.21 -7.32
CA ARG A 277 -12.47 13.64 -7.74
C ARG A 277 -11.95 14.78 -6.87
N PHE A 278 -10.68 14.70 -6.51
CA PHE A 278 -10.00 15.70 -5.68
C PHE A 278 -9.26 16.71 -6.58
N ASP A 279 -9.49 18.00 -6.38
CA ASP A 279 -9.03 19.03 -7.32
C ASP A 279 -7.51 19.22 -7.36
N SER A 280 -6.84 19.16 -6.20
CA SER A 280 -5.39 19.33 -6.11
C SER A 280 -4.84 18.66 -4.86
N LEU A 281 -3.74 17.91 -4.99
CA LEU A 281 -3.02 17.34 -3.86
C LEU A 281 -1.53 17.72 -3.93
N ASP A 282 -0.99 18.17 -2.80
CA ASP A 282 0.43 18.47 -2.65
C ASP A 282 1.18 17.26 -2.11
N LEU A 283 2.12 16.76 -2.91
CA LEU A 283 3.03 15.65 -2.60
C LEU A 283 4.50 16.09 -2.74
N SER A 284 4.78 17.40 -2.65
CA SER A 284 6.14 17.95 -2.78
C SER A 284 7.13 17.42 -1.73
N GLN A 285 6.63 16.90 -0.61
CA GLN A 285 7.44 16.41 0.51
C GLN A 285 7.55 14.88 0.57
N CYS A 286 7.08 14.15 -0.45
CA CYS A 286 7.12 12.68 -0.45
C CYS A 286 7.17 12.09 -1.86
N ALA A 287 7.79 10.91 -1.96
CA ALA A 287 7.66 10.04 -3.11
C ALA A 287 6.25 9.42 -3.22
N ILE A 288 5.94 8.88 -4.40
CA ILE A 288 4.67 8.21 -4.71
C ILE A 288 4.94 6.70 -4.83
N PRO A 289 4.87 5.94 -3.72
CA PRO A 289 5.10 4.50 -3.77
C PRO A 289 3.94 3.74 -4.43
N ILE A 290 2.70 4.23 -4.26
CA ILE A 290 1.48 3.56 -4.72
C ILE A 290 0.64 4.54 -5.55
N PRO A 291 0.83 4.59 -6.88
CA PRO A 291 0.08 5.51 -7.75
C PRO A 291 -1.45 5.29 -7.74
N ALA A 292 -1.92 4.10 -7.38
CA ALA A 292 -3.34 3.82 -7.27
C ALA A 292 -4.05 4.69 -6.22
N SER A 293 -3.38 5.07 -5.13
CA SER A 293 -3.97 5.89 -4.06
C SER A 293 -4.31 7.32 -4.47
N ILE A 294 -3.85 7.74 -5.65
CA ILE A 294 -4.06 9.10 -6.19
C ILE A 294 -4.83 9.08 -7.52
N LEU A 295 -5.44 7.95 -7.90
CA LEU A 295 -6.17 7.83 -9.17
C LEU A 295 -7.22 8.92 -9.37
N LEU A 296 -7.94 9.31 -8.32
CA LEU A 296 -9.02 10.30 -8.43
C LEU A 296 -8.57 11.76 -8.21
N VAL A 297 -7.26 12.00 -8.13
CA VAL A 297 -6.69 13.35 -8.05
C VAL A 297 -6.57 13.96 -9.44
N ARG A 298 -7.02 15.21 -9.60
CA ARG A 298 -6.98 15.94 -10.87
C ARG A 298 -5.61 16.55 -11.11
N ARG A 299 -5.09 17.26 -10.09
CA ARG A 299 -3.83 18.01 -10.19
C ARG A 299 -2.90 17.63 -9.05
N LEU A 300 -1.64 17.38 -9.37
CA LEU A 300 -0.62 17.07 -8.39
C LEU A 300 0.41 18.19 -8.35
N ALA A 301 0.83 18.56 -7.15
CA ALA A 301 2.02 19.38 -6.94
C ALA A 301 3.13 18.47 -6.40
N MET A 302 4.30 18.50 -7.02
CA MET A 302 5.42 17.67 -6.60
C MET A 302 6.79 18.28 -6.89
N GLN A 303 7.81 17.74 -6.23
CA GLN A 303 9.20 18.00 -6.61
C GLN A 303 9.60 17.11 -7.80
N PRO A 304 10.38 17.65 -8.76
CA PRO A 304 10.72 16.93 -9.97
C PRO A 304 11.68 15.76 -9.67
N SER A 305 11.27 14.56 -10.07
CA SER A 305 12.17 13.45 -10.35
C SER A 305 11.80 12.85 -11.71
N GLU A 306 12.77 12.64 -12.60
CA GLU A 306 12.52 12.21 -13.98
C GLU A 306 11.75 10.86 -14.04
N THR A 307 12.05 9.96 -13.10
CA THR A 307 11.40 8.65 -13.03
C THR A 307 9.93 8.76 -12.63
N THR A 308 9.59 9.66 -11.70
CA THR A 308 8.21 9.87 -11.25
C THR A 308 7.35 10.53 -12.32
N LEU A 309 7.89 11.49 -13.07
CA LEU A 309 7.15 12.18 -14.14
C LEU A 309 6.66 11.20 -15.21
N SER A 310 7.52 10.26 -15.64
CA SER A 310 7.14 9.26 -16.65
C SER A 310 5.95 8.37 -16.21
N THR A 311 5.85 8.07 -14.92
CA THR A 311 4.75 7.28 -14.34
C THR A 311 3.48 8.11 -14.23
N LEU A 312 3.59 9.36 -13.79
CA LEU A 312 2.45 10.26 -13.68
C LEU A 312 1.87 10.62 -15.03
N ASP A 313 2.72 10.77 -16.04
CA ASP A 313 2.31 10.95 -17.43
C ASP A 313 1.57 9.73 -17.97
N GLN A 314 1.60 8.58 -17.30
CA GLN A 314 0.80 7.40 -17.65
C GLN A 314 -0.34 7.17 -16.65
N LEU A 315 -0.62 8.07 -15.70
CA LEU A 315 -1.79 7.87 -14.84
C LEU A 315 -3.09 8.14 -15.61
N PRO A 316 -4.06 7.20 -15.63
CA PRO A 316 -5.22 7.29 -16.50
C PRO A 316 -6.07 8.55 -16.33
N PHE A 317 -6.18 9.06 -15.10
CA PHE A 317 -7.09 10.15 -14.79
C PHE A 317 -6.37 11.46 -14.42
N LEU A 318 -5.04 11.50 -14.41
CA LEU A 318 -4.31 12.70 -14.03
C LEU A 318 -4.43 13.76 -15.13
N GLU A 319 -4.87 14.97 -14.76
CA GLU A 319 -5.02 16.10 -15.69
C GLU A 319 -3.73 16.93 -15.77
N GLU A 320 -3.14 17.23 -14.61
CA GLU A 320 -1.98 18.12 -14.54
C GLU A 320 -1.02 17.70 -13.43
N CYS A 321 0.28 17.82 -13.72
CA CYS A 321 1.33 17.73 -12.72
C CYS A 321 2.10 19.06 -12.74
N THR A 322 2.06 19.77 -11.62
CA THR A 322 2.75 21.03 -11.40
C THR A 322 4.04 20.80 -10.62
N GLN A 323 5.14 21.31 -11.16
CA GLN A 323 6.44 21.24 -10.49
C GLN A 323 6.54 22.41 -9.50
N VAL A 324 6.70 22.10 -8.22
CA VAL A 324 6.98 23.11 -7.19
C VAL A 324 8.49 23.40 -7.23
N LEU A 325 8.84 24.64 -7.56
CA LEU A 325 10.22 25.13 -7.65
C LEU A 325 10.85 25.38 -6.29
#